data_AF-A0A527ZVW0-F1
#
_entry.id   AF-A0A527ZVW0-F1
#
_cell.length_a   1.000
_cell.length_b   1.000
_cell.length_c   1.000
_cell.angle_alpha   90.00
_cell.angle_beta   90.00
_cell.angle_gamma   90.00
#
_symmetry.space_group_name_H-M   'P 1'
#
loop_
_entity.id
_entity.type
_entity.pdbx_description
1 polymer ?
#
loop_
_entity_poly.entity_id
_entity_poly.type
_entity_poly.pdbx_seq_one_letter_code
_entity_poly.pdbx_strand_id
1 'polypeptide(L)'
;PLLGEDPDFTTWFQNGEIDAACTISTNAREARKNGVKIEWVVPEEGAKFDTDGLWIPKGLPENELYWAKQYINHALTKEAQQVWLDGLGLPGVVPGLTPPKDLVGDPSYPTTEADFKRLIRISSKIQVENESEWFSKFKAIMQG
;
A
#
# COMPACT_ATOMS: atom_id res chain seq x y z
N PRO A 1 8.27 6.87 13.89
CA PRO A 1 7.77 6.67 12.51
C PRO A 1 6.29 6.99 12.42
N LEU A 2 5.91 7.92 11.54
CA LEU A 2 4.50 8.15 11.23
C LEU A 2 3.96 6.93 10.47
N LEU A 3 2.67 6.65 10.64
CA LEU A 3 2.05 5.48 10.01
C LEU A 3 1.99 5.70 8.49
N GLY A 4 2.66 4.84 7.71
CA GLY A 4 2.71 4.94 6.25
C GLY A 4 3.82 5.85 5.70
N GLU A 5 4.83 6.17 6.52
CA GLU A 5 5.98 6.98 6.11
C GLU A 5 7.12 6.11 5.54
N ASP A 6 7.65 6.52 4.39
CA ASP A 6 9.00 6.16 3.94
C ASP A 6 9.92 7.38 4.17
N PRO A 7 10.78 7.33 5.20
CA PRO A 7 11.60 8.47 5.60
C PRO A 7 12.67 8.81 4.58
N ASP A 8 13.17 7.81 3.84
CA ASP A 8 14.17 8.02 2.80
C ASP A 8 13.54 8.74 1.61
N PHE A 9 12.36 8.28 1.16
CA PHE A 9 11.57 8.96 0.12
C PHE A 9 11.33 10.45 0.43
N THR A 10 10.87 10.75 1.64
CA THR A 10 10.58 12.13 2.06
C THR A 10 11.85 12.99 2.08
N THR A 11 12.93 12.43 2.62
CA THR A 11 14.22 13.12 2.73
C THR A 11 14.82 13.41 1.36
N TRP A 12 14.79 12.46 0.43
CA TRP A 12 15.35 12.64 -0.92
C TRP A 12 14.67 13.78 -1.67
N PHE A 13 13.34 13.90 -1.61
CA PHE A 13 12.65 15.03 -2.22
C PHE A 13 12.94 16.36 -1.51
N GLN A 14 13.03 16.37 -0.17
CA GLN A 14 13.36 17.58 0.58
C GLN A 14 14.76 18.10 0.27
N ASN A 15 15.72 17.20 0.07
CA ASN A 15 17.10 17.53 -0.27
C ASN A 15 17.30 17.80 -1.77
N GLY A 16 16.30 17.53 -2.62
CA GLY A 16 16.43 17.64 -4.07
C GLY A 16 17.33 16.57 -4.69
N GLU A 17 17.41 15.39 -4.07
CA GLU A 17 18.21 14.25 -4.55
C GLU A 17 17.51 13.47 -5.66
N ILE A 18 16.17 13.58 -5.76
CA ILE A 18 15.35 12.94 -6.79
C ILE A 18 14.27 13.91 -7.29
N ASP A 19 13.93 13.80 -8.58
CA ASP A 19 12.84 14.55 -9.22
C ASP A 19 11.54 13.73 -9.32
N ALA A 20 11.65 12.40 -9.32
CA ALA A 20 10.54 11.49 -9.48
C ALA A 20 10.83 10.13 -8.83
N ALA A 21 9.77 9.45 -8.38
CA ALA A 21 9.85 8.11 -7.83
C ALA A 21 8.56 7.32 -8.11
N CYS A 22 8.71 6.01 -8.33
CA CYS A 22 7.59 5.07 -8.34
C CYS A 22 7.41 4.53 -6.92
N THR A 23 6.28 4.84 -6.28
CA THR A 23 6.02 4.47 -4.88
C THR A 23 4.53 4.23 -4.64
N ILE A 24 4.19 3.74 -3.46
CA ILE A 24 2.80 3.60 -3.01
C ILE A 24 2.20 4.97 -2.69
N SER A 25 0.91 5.16 -2.99
CA SER A 25 0.22 6.46 -2.81
C SER A 25 0.25 6.96 -1.37
N THR A 26 0.24 6.07 -0.38
CA THR A 26 0.37 6.41 1.04
C THR A 26 1.65 7.19 1.36
N ASN A 27 2.80 6.78 0.82
CA ASN A 27 4.07 7.47 1.05
C ASN A 27 4.03 8.89 0.47
N ALA A 28 3.47 9.03 -0.74
CA ALA A 28 3.32 10.33 -1.39
C ALA A 28 2.32 11.23 -0.62
N ARG A 29 1.21 10.67 -0.13
CA ARG A 29 0.23 11.38 0.71
C ARG A 29 0.87 11.87 2.01
N GLU A 30 1.67 11.05 2.66
CA GLU A 30 2.35 11.41 3.90
C GLU A 30 3.44 12.47 3.66
N ALA A 31 4.23 12.36 2.59
CA ALA A 31 5.20 13.39 2.21
C ALA A 31 4.52 14.75 1.96
N ARG A 32 3.34 14.79 1.31
CA ARG A 32 2.55 16.03 1.16
C ARG A 32 2.11 16.61 2.49
N LYS A 33 1.65 15.78 3.44
CA LYS A 33 1.32 16.24 4.81
C LYS A 33 2.53 16.82 5.53
N ASN A 34 3.72 16.28 5.26
CA ASN A 34 5.02 16.77 5.77
C ASN A 34 5.59 17.96 4.99
N GLY A 35 4.79 18.59 4.11
CA GLY A 35 5.15 19.84 3.43
C GLY A 35 6.01 19.67 2.18
N VAL A 36 6.26 18.43 1.73
CA VAL A 36 6.95 18.19 0.46
C VAL A 36 6.01 18.53 -0.69
N LYS A 37 6.50 19.37 -1.62
CA LYS A 37 5.74 19.80 -2.80
C LYS A 37 5.84 18.76 -3.90
N ILE A 38 4.99 17.74 -3.82
CA ILE A 38 4.86 16.71 -4.86
C ILE A 38 3.42 16.60 -5.36
N GLU A 39 3.31 16.14 -6.59
CA GLU A 39 2.07 15.65 -7.21
C GLU A 39 2.24 14.16 -7.52
N TRP A 40 1.14 13.43 -7.66
CA TRP A 40 1.16 12.03 -8.09
C TRP A 40 0.17 11.81 -9.23
N VAL A 41 0.38 10.72 -9.96
CA VAL A 41 -0.51 10.28 -11.04
C VAL A 41 -0.52 8.76 -11.09
N VAL A 42 -1.67 8.18 -11.41
CA VAL A 42 -1.75 6.79 -11.88
C VAL A 42 -1.49 6.80 -13.39
N PRO A 43 -0.41 6.17 -13.89
CA PRO A 43 -0.07 6.19 -15.32
C PRO A 43 -1.17 5.60 -16.22
N GLU A 44 -1.11 5.87 -17.53
CA GLU A 44 -2.09 5.35 -18.51
C GLU A 44 -2.09 3.82 -18.56
N GLU A 45 -0.91 3.21 -18.44
CA GLU A 45 -0.72 1.76 -18.34
C GLU A 45 -1.26 1.16 -17.04
N GLY A 46 -1.58 2.00 -16.04
CA GLY A 46 -2.07 1.61 -14.73
C GLY A 46 -0.98 1.50 -13.67
N ALA A 47 -1.39 1.57 -12.40
CA ALA A 47 -0.53 1.29 -11.26
C ALA A 47 -0.78 -0.14 -10.74
N LYS A 48 0.25 -0.76 -10.13
CA LYS A 48 0.09 -2.05 -9.47
C LYS A 48 -0.92 -1.90 -8.32
N PHE A 49 -1.98 -2.69 -8.35
CA PHE A 49 -2.88 -2.89 -7.23
C PHE A 49 -2.49 -4.17 -6.50
N ASP A 50 -2.08 -4.02 -5.25
CA ASP A 50 -1.76 -5.14 -4.37
C ASP A 50 -2.58 -5.06 -3.08
N THR A 51 -2.63 -6.15 -2.34
CA THR A 51 -3.37 -6.23 -1.08
C THR A 51 -2.46 -6.72 0.04
N ASP A 52 -2.20 -5.85 1.00
CA ASP A 52 -1.52 -6.24 2.24
C ASP A 52 -2.43 -7.12 3.10
N GLY A 53 -1.82 -8.06 3.82
CA GLY A 53 -2.52 -9.04 4.63
C GLY A 53 -2.02 -9.09 6.07
N LEU A 54 -2.88 -9.55 6.96
CA LEU A 54 -2.51 -9.97 8.31
C LEU A 54 -2.32 -11.48 8.33
N TRP A 55 -1.22 -11.97 8.89
CA TRP A 55 -0.96 -13.40 9.03
C TRP A 55 -0.66 -13.77 10.49
N ILE A 56 -1.02 -15.01 10.84
CA ILE A 56 -0.68 -15.60 12.14
C ILE A 56 0.48 -16.58 11.91
N PRO A 57 1.65 -16.38 12.54
CA PRO A 57 2.75 -17.33 12.49
C PRO A 57 2.33 -18.73 12.96
N LYS A 58 2.89 -19.77 12.34
CA LYS A 58 2.69 -21.15 12.79
C LYS A 58 3.44 -21.40 14.11
N GLY A 59 2.89 -22.26 14.96
CA GLY A 59 3.56 -22.73 16.17
C GLY A 59 3.40 -21.84 17.42
N LEU A 60 2.46 -20.90 17.41
CA LEU A 60 2.17 -20.10 18.59
C LEU A 60 1.51 -20.94 19.71
N PRO A 61 1.80 -20.64 20.99
CA PRO A 61 1.03 -21.13 22.13
C PRO A 61 -0.49 -20.90 21.96
N GLU A 62 -1.32 -21.77 22.53
CA GLU A 62 -2.77 -21.75 22.31
C GLU A 62 -3.42 -20.41 22.70
N ASN A 63 -3.00 -19.82 23.83
CA ASN A 63 -3.47 -18.52 24.27
C ASN A 63 -3.12 -17.40 23.28
N GLU A 64 -1.91 -17.39 22.75
CA GLU A 64 -1.44 -16.40 21.78
C GLU A 64 -2.16 -16.58 20.44
N LEU A 65 -2.33 -17.83 19.98
CA LEU A 65 -3.08 -18.16 18.77
C LEU A 65 -4.53 -17.68 18.85
N TYR A 66 -5.18 -17.85 20.02
CA TYR A 66 -6.53 -17.35 20.23
C TYR A 66 -6.60 -15.84 20.07
N TRP A 67 -5.75 -15.09 20.77
CA TRP A 67 -5.78 -13.63 20.73
C TRP A 67 -5.34 -13.05 19.39
N ALA A 68 -4.39 -13.69 18.69
CA ALA A 68 -4.03 -13.31 17.33
C ALA A 68 -5.22 -13.40 16.37
N LYS A 69 -6.05 -14.45 16.48
CA LYS A 69 -7.29 -14.58 15.69
C LYS A 69 -8.31 -13.49 16.06
N GLN A 70 -8.50 -13.22 17.35
CA GLN A 70 -9.43 -12.17 17.79
C GLN A 70 -8.99 -10.79 17.30
N TYR A 71 -7.68 -10.52 17.31
CA TYR A 71 -7.13 -9.27 16.79
C TYR A 71 -7.41 -9.11 15.29
N ILE A 72 -7.17 -10.15 14.47
CA ILE A 72 -7.48 -10.09 13.03
C ILE A 72 -8.98 -9.86 12.81
N ASN A 73 -9.85 -10.57 13.54
CA ASN A 73 -11.29 -10.36 13.44
C ASN A 73 -11.67 -8.90 13.75
N HIS A 74 -11.08 -8.32 14.80
CA HIS A 74 -11.30 -6.93 15.17
C HIS A 74 -10.75 -5.95 14.11
N ALA A 75 -9.52 -6.16 13.64
CA ALA A 75 -8.87 -5.32 12.63
C ALA A 75 -9.63 -5.33 11.28
N LEU A 76 -10.36 -6.41 10.99
CA LEU A 76 -11.22 -6.52 9.82
C LEU A 76 -12.63 -5.95 10.01
N THR A 77 -12.97 -5.40 11.18
CA THR A 77 -14.24 -4.67 11.34
C THR A 77 -14.23 -3.36 10.55
N LYS A 78 -15.40 -2.89 10.14
CA LYS A 78 -15.54 -1.60 9.44
C LYS A 78 -15.02 -0.45 10.31
N GLU A 79 -15.31 -0.49 11.61
CA GLU A 79 -14.96 0.55 12.56
C GLU A 79 -13.44 0.65 12.71
N ALA A 80 -12.76 -0.49 12.90
CA ALA A 80 -11.30 -0.52 12.93
C ALA A 80 -10.72 -0.09 11.57
N GLN A 81 -11.31 -0.56 10.46
CA GLN A 81 -10.84 -0.20 9.14
C GLN A 81 -10.95 1.28 8.82
N GLN A 82 -12.02 1.95 9.24
CA GLN A 82 -12.15 3.40 9.04
C GLN A 82 -11.00 4.16 9.72
N VAL A 83 -10.63 3.77 10.95
CA VAL A 83 -9.62 4.50 11.75
C VAL A 83 -8.24 4.52 11.09
N TRP A 84 -7.64 3.35 10.84
CA TRP A 84 -6.28 3.29 10.28
C TRP A 84 -6.21 3.67 8.79
N LEU A 85 -7.27 3.41 8.00
CA LEU A 85 -7.30 3.77 6.58
C LEU A 85 -7.54 5.26 6.35
N ASP A 86 -8.20 5.98 7.26
CA ASP A 86 -8.28 7.45 7.21
C ASP A 86 -6.88 8.08 7.26
N GLY A 87 -6.03 7.55 8.15
CA GLY A 87 -4.64 7.96 8.30
C GLY A 87 -3.80 7.61 7.06
N LEU A 88 -3.84 6.34 6.66
CA LEU A 88 -3.02 5.78 5.57
C LEU A 88 -3.45 6.22 4.17
N GLY A 89 -4.73 6.47 3.94
CA GLY A 89 -5.26 6.79 2.62
C GLY A 89 -5.32 5.58 1.68
N LEU A 90 -5.65 4.41 2.21
CA LEU A 90 -5.73 3.16 1.44
C LEU A 90 -7.18 2.66 1.35
N PRO A 91 -7.60 2.07 0.22
CA PRO A 91 -8.89 1.41 0.13
C PRO A 91 -8.92 0.18 1.04
N GLY A 92 -9.98 0.04 1.83
CA GLY A 92 -10.15 -1.13 2.70
C GLY A 92 -10.78 -2.32 1.99
N VAL A 93 -10.75 -3.46 2.66
CA VAL A 93 -11.28 -4.73 2.14
C VAL A 93 -12.72 -4.99 2.57
N VAL A 94 -13.25 -4.21 3.52
CA VAL A 94 -14.65 -4.30 3.92
C VAL A 94 -15.52 -3.24 3.24
N PRO A 95 -16.76 -3.59 2.86
CA PRO A 95 -17.66 -2.65 2.21
C PRO A 95 -18.11 -1.53 3.16
N GLY A 96 -18.48 -0.39 2.57
CA GLY A 96 -19.13 0.71 3.28
C GLY A 96 -18.19 1.66 4.02
N LEU A 97 -16.88 1.56 3.80
CA LEU A 97 -15.91 2.57 4.24
C LEU A 97 -16.13 3.88 3.49
N THR A 98 -15.84 4.99 4.16
CA THR A 98 -15.87 6.33 3.53
C THR A 98 -14.46 6.71 3.09
N PRO A 99 -14.22 7.06 1.82
CA PRO A 99 -12.91 7.54 1.39
C PRO A 99 -12.51 8.82 2.14
N PRO A 100 -11.22 9.03 2.43
CA PRO A 100 -10.73 10.33 2.89
C PRO A 100 -11.08 11.44 1.89
N LYS A 101 -11.40 12.63 2.40
CA LYS A 101 -11.92 13.75 1.57
C LYS A 101 -10.99 14.12 0.43
N ASP A 102 -9.68 14.04 0.67
CA ASP A 102 -8.61 14.34 -0.30
C ASP A 102 -8.43 13.25 -1.37
N LEU A 103 -9.07 12.09 -1.21
CA LEU A 103 -8.96 10.93 -2.11
C LEU A 103 -10.27 10.57 -2.80
N VAL A 104 -11.36 11.31 -2.57
CA VAL A 104 -12.63 11.08 -3.27
C VAL A 104 -12.43 11.32 -4.77
N GLY A 105 -12.54 10.24 -5.56
CA GLY A 105 -12.35 10.27 -7.02
C GLY A 105 -10.88 10.27 -7.46
N ASP A 106 -9.92 10.13 -6.54
CA ASP A 106 -8.52 9.98 -6.90
C ASP A 106 -8.28 8.58 -7.52
N PRO A 107 -7.66 8.48 -8.71
CA PRO A 107 -7.41 7.19 -9.36
C PRO A 107 -6.56 6.21 -8.54
N SER A 108 -5.75 6.70 -7.60
CA SER A 108 -4.95 5.87 -6.68
C SER A 108 -5.78 5.27 -5.53
N TYR A 109 -7.03 5.72 -5.35
CA TYR A 109 -7.99 5.19 -4.38
C TYR A 109 -9.21 4.59 -5.12
N PRO A 110 -9.09 3.37 -5.68
CA PRO A 110 -10.16 2.75 -6.45
C PRO A 110 -11.37 2.42 -5.58
N THR A 111 -12.58 2.82 -6.02
CA THR A 111 -13.84 2.52 -5.32
C THR A 111 -14.90 1.87 -6.21
N THR A 112 -14.68 1.91 -7.53
CA THR A 112 -15.58 1.33 -8.52
C THR A 112 -14.89 0.23 -9.34
N GLU A 113 -15.67 -0.63 -9.99
CA GLU A 113 -15.12 -1.62 -10.91
C GLU A 113 -14.31 -1.00 -12.06
N ALA A 114 -14.70 0.19 -12.51
CA ALA A 114 -14.00 0.90 -13.58
C ALA A 114 -12.61 1.35 -13.12
N ASP A 115 -12.47 1.80 -11.87
CA ASP A 115 -11.17 2.16 -11.29
C ASP A 115 -10.27 0.92 -11.23
N PHE A 116 -10.79 -0.20 -10.72
CA PHE A 116 -10.01 -1.44 -10.62
C PHE A 116 -9.59 -2.00 -11.99
N LYS A 117 -10.38 -1.80 -13.06
CA LYS A 117 -10.01 -2.22 -14.42
C LYS A 117 -8.84 -1.43 -15.01
N ARG A 118 -8.56 -0.24 -14.50
CA ARG A 118 -7.41 0.59 -14.90
C ARG A 118 -6.12 0.23 -14.15
N LEU A 119 -6.20 -0.64 -13.14
CA LEU A 119 -5.06 -1.03 -12.32
C LEU A 119 -4.50 -2.38 -12.76
N ILE A 120 -3.19 -2.54 -12.56
CA ILE A 120 -2.47 -3.77 -12.89
C ILE A 120 -2.56 -4.72 -11.70
N ARG A 121 -3.17 -5.89 -11.89
CA ARG A 121 -3.21 -6.97 -10.90
C ARG A 121 -2.34 -8.13 -11.36
N ILE A 122 -1.31 -8.44 -10.59
CA ILE A 122 -0.44 -9.60 -10.83
C ILE A 122 -0.87 -10.70 -9.88
N SER A 123 -1.33 -11.83 -10.41
CA SER A 123 -1.76 -12.94 -9.54
C SER A 123 -0.61 -13.46 -8.69
N SER A 124 -0.88 -13.82 -7.43
CA SER A 124 0.14 -14.35 -6.52
C SER A 124 0.80 -15.61 -7.06
N LYS A 125 0.07 -16.43 -7.82
CA LYS A 125 0.63 -17.61 -8.50
C LYS A 125 1.77 -17.22 -9.45
N ILE A 126 1.53 -16.25 -10.32
CA ILE A 126 2.54 -15.75 -11.26
C ILE A 126 3.72 -15.14 -10.51
N GLN A 127 3.46 -14.36 -9.45
CA GLN A 127 4.54 -13.80 -8.63
C GLN A 127 5.43 -14.90 -8.06
N VAL A 128 4.86 -15.92 -7.43
CA VAL A 128 5.60 -17.04 -6.83
C VAL A 128 6.36 -17.86 -7.90
N GLU A 129 5.75 -18.13 -9.05
CA GLU A 129 6.37 -18.90 -10.13
C GLU A 129 7.63 -18.21 -10.69
N ASN A 130 7.70 -16.88 -10.62
CA ASN A 130 8.77 -16.09 -11.23
C ASN A 130 9.67 -15.36 -10.23
N GLU A 131 9.33 -15.36 -8.93
CA GLU A 131 9.97 -14.54 -7.89
C GLU A 131 11.49 -14.67 -7.89
N SER A 132 12.00 -15.90 -7.91
CA SER A 132 13.44 -16.17 -7.88
C SER A 132 14.17 -15.63 -9.12
N GLU A 133 13.55 -15.76 -10.31
CA GLU A 133 14.14 -15.27 -11.55
C GLU A 133 14.13 -13.75 -11.58
N TRP A 134 12.98 -13.14 -11.29
CA TRP A 134 12.81 -11.69 -11.27
C TRP A 134 13.73 -11.01 -10.26
N PHE A 135 13.86 -11.58 -9.05
CA PHE A 135 14.75 -11.05 -8.02
C PHE A 135 16.23 -11.13 -8.46
N SER A 136 16.63 -12.26 -9.05
CA SER A 136 17.99 -12.44 -9.58
C SER A 136 18.28 -11.44 -10.69
N LYS A 137 17.33 -11.24 -11.61
CA LYS A 137 17.45 -10.29 -12.71
C LYS A 137 17.52 -8.85 -12.22
N PHE A 138 16.65 -8.49 -11.28
CA PHE A 138 16.65 -7.16 -10.67
C PHE A 138 17.97 -6.87 -9.97
N LYS A 139 18.49 -7.83 -9.19
CA LYS A 139 19.80 -7.72 -8.55
C LYS A 139 20.93 -7.50 -9.55
N ALA A 140 20.94 -8.23 -10.67
CA ALA A 140 21.93 -8.04 -11.73
C ALA A 140 21.85 -6.63 -12.33
N ILE A 141 20.63 -6.11 -12.58
CA ILE A 141 20.46 -4.73 -13.08
C ILE A 141 21.02 -3.71 -12.08
N MET A 142 20.76 -3.88 -10.79
CA MET A 142 21.19 -2.95 -9.75
C MET A 142 22.69 -2.98 -9.45
N GLN A 143 23.40 -4.05 -9.85
CA GLN A 143 24.83 -4.22 -9.59
C GLN A 143 25.72 -3.80 -10.78
N GLY A 144 25.15 -3.49 -11.94
CA GLY A 144 25.88 -3.20 -13.18
C GLY A 144 26.54 -4.44 -13.79
#